data_AF-R6VFU1-F1
#
_entry.id   AF-R6VFU1-F1
#
_cell.length_a   1.000
_cell.length_b   1.000
_cell.length_c   1.000
_cell.angle_alpha   90.00
_cell.angle_beta   90.00
_cell.angle_gamma   90.00
#
_symmetry.space_group_name_H-M   'P 1'
#
loop_
_entity.id
_entity.type
_entity.pdbx_description
1 polymer ?
#
loop_
_entity_poly.entity_id
_entity_poly.type
_entity_poly.pdbx_seq_one_letter_code
_entity_poly.pdbx_strand_id
1 'polypeptide(L)'
;MLHGYQSAHGGEVRDRLVEPFAFTTNYVQVWCFDPEDGTSKLFKTARIGSVEVTDTPWEHAADHAEGFIDVFRMHGERRTRVRLELGMLACNLLCEEYPLAERDIRPLRRGRWLLDTEVAGMAGVGRFVVGLLDDIRIVDSPELTDYLREYLRKNAIE
;
A
#
# COMPACT_ATOMS: atom_id res chain seq x y z
N MET A 1 -11.81 5.88 19.86
CA MET A 1 -10.39 6.26 19.98
C MET A 1 -9.49 5.04 19.78
N LEU A 2 -8.43 5.18 18.98
CA LEU A 2 -7.35 4.19 18.87
C LEU A 2 -6.16 4.67 19.70
N HIS A 3 -5.88 4.03 20.84
CA HIS A 3 -4.77 4.45 21.70
C HIS A 3 -3.44 3.85 21.26
N GLY A 4 -2.38 4.64 21.42
CA GLY A 4 -1.01 4.21 21.15
C GLY A 4 -0.82 3.70 19.72
N TYR A 5 -1.50 4.30 18.74
CA TYR A 5 -1.39 3.86 17.36
C TYR A 5 0.01 4.16 16.83
N GLN A 6 0.70 3.12 16.36
CA GLN A 6 2.06 3.20 15.86
C GLN A 6 2.05 3.56 14.37
N SER A 7 2.34 4.81 14.03
CA SER A 7 2.42 5.24 12.62
C SER A 7 3.70 4.71 11.96
N ALA A 8 3.58 4.14 10.75
CA ALA A 8 4.76 3.67 10.01
C ALA A 8 5.57 4.80 9.38
N HIS A 9 4.91 5.90 9.05
CA HIS A 9 5.51 7.07 8.42
C HIS A 9 5.73 8.12 9.50
N GLY A 10 6.88 8.06 10.17
CA GLY A 10 7.28 9.00 11.22
C GLY A 10 7.76 8.34 12.50
N GLY A 11 7.40 7.06 12.73
CA GLY A 11 7.74 6.34 13.97
C GLY A 11 7.03 6.90 15.20
N GLU A 12 6.06 7.79 15.00
CA GLU A 12 5.28 8.40 16.08
C GLU A 12 4.24 7.41 16.58
N VAL A 13 4.13 7.33 17.91
CA VAL A 13 3.09 6.60 18.63
C VAL A 13 2.16 7.63 19.26
N ARG A 14 0.91 7.68 18.81
CA ARG A 14 -0.07 8.62 19.36
C ARG A 14 -1.49 8.08 19.26
N ASP A 15 -2.38 8.69 20.03
CA ASP A 15 -3.80 8.38 19.99
C ASP A 15 -4.46 8.97 18.74
N ARG A 16 -5.45 8.26 18.19
CA ARG A 16 -6.18 8.67 16.98
C ARG A 16 -7.68 8.59 17.20
N LEU A 17 -8.34 9.75 17.16
CA LEU A 17 -9.79 9.80 17.07
C LEU A 17 -10.17 9.51 15.61
N VAL A 18 -10.98 8.48 15.40
CA VAL A 18 -11.37 8.02 14.06
C VAL A 18 -12.78 7.45 14.11
N GLU A 19 -13.44 7.43 12.95
CA GLU A 19 -14.74 6.79 12.76
C GLU A 19 -14.54 5.49 11.96
N PRO A 20 -14.41 4.32 12.60
CA PRO A 20 -14.16 3.05 11.90
C PRO A 20 -15.43 2.51 11.24
N PHE A 21 -15.41 2.15 9.96
CA PHE A 21 -16.62 1.78 9.22
C PHE A 21 -16.56 0.46 8.44
N ALA A 22 -15.37 -0.05 8.10
CA ALA A 22 -15.24 -1.34 7.41
C ALA A 22 -13.91 -2.03 7.71
N PHE A 23 -13.89 -3.36 7.73
CA PHE A 23 -12.65 -4.13 7.82
C PHE A 23 -12.17 -4.56 6.44
N THR A 24 -10.85 -4.62 6.25
CA THR A 24 -10.27 -5.31 5.09
C THR A 24 -10.27 -6.83 5.30
N THR A 25 -9.95 -7.57 4.24
CA THR A 25 -9.84 -9.04 4.28
C THR A 25 -9.00 -9.51 5.47
N ASN A 26 -9.47 -10.54 6.18
CA ASN A 26 -8.81 -11.09 7.37
C ASN A 26 -8.62 -10.11 8.53
N TYR A 27 -9.33 -8.98 8.55
CA TYR A 27 -9.32 -8.01 9.65
C TYR A 27 -7.93 -7.42 9.96
N VAL A 28 -7.00 -7.45 8.99
CA VAL A 28 -5.64 -6.90 9.17
C VAL A 28 -5.63 -5.37 9.21
N GLN A 29 -6.62 -4.72 8.60
CA GLN A 29 -6.78 -3.28 8.62
C GLN A 29 -8.26 -2.92 8.77
N VAL A 30 -8.50 -1.73 9.31
CA VAL A 30 -9.82 -1.12 9.41
C VAL A 30 -9.80 0.20 8.65
N TRP A 31 -10.79 0.40 7.79
CA TRP A 31 -11.12 1.69 7.20
C TRP A 31 -11.74 2.57 8.27
N CYS A 32 -11.15 3.75 8.44
CA CYS A 32 -11.71 4.78 9.28
C CYS A 32 -11.71 6.12 8.56
N PHE A 33 -12.73 6.94 8.78
CA PHE A 33 -12.62 8.37 8.52
C PHE A 33 -11.79 8.98 9.63
N ASP A 34 -10.77 9.75 9.26
CA ASP A 34 -9.94 10.49 10.19
C ASP A 34 -10.37 11.96 10.19
N PRO A 35 -11.06 12.46 11.24
CA PRO A 35 -11.50 13.85 11.29
C PRO A 35 -10.36 14.87 11.32
N GLU A 36 -9.17 14.48 11.80
CA GLU A 36 -8.00 15.37 11.84
C GLU A 36 -7.48 15.65 10.42
N ASP A 37 -7.52 14.62 9.56
CA ASP A 37 -7.06 14.68 8.19
C ASP A 37 -8.20 14.90 7.16
N GLY A 38 -9.46 14.85 7.60
CA GLY A 38 -10.65 15.02 6.77
C GLY A 38 -10.80 13.98 5.65
N THR A 39 -10.33 12.75 5.85
CA THR A 39 -10.33 11.72 4.80
C THR A 39 -10.34 10.29 5.35
N SER A 40 -10.80 9.35 4.52
CA SER A 40 -10.81 7.92 4.84
C SER A 40 -9.42 7.29 4.65
N LYS A 41 -8.94 6.56 5.67
CA LYS A 41 -7.61 5.92 5.71
C LYS A 41 -7.68 4.52 6.30
N LEU A 42 -6.69 3.69 5.99
CA LEU A 42 -6.52 2.38 6.61
C LEU A 42 -5.62 2.42 7.84
N PHE A 43 -6.13 1.90 8.96
CA PHE A 43 -5.38 1.68 10.18
C PHE A 43 -5.08 0.19 10.34
N LYS A 44 -3.81 -0.18 10.59
CA LYS A 44 -3.45 -1.58 10.79
C LYS A 44 -3.85 -2.01 12.20
N THR A 45 -4.64 -3.07 12.32
CA THR A 45 -5.12 -3.54 13.62
C THR A 45 -3.99 -3.94 14.55
N ALA A 46 -2.95 -4.58 14.01
CA ALA A 46 -1.74 -4.94 14.76
C ALA A 46 -0.89 -3.76 15.27
N ARG A 47 -1.21 -2.51 14.90
CA ARG A 47 -0.51 -1.30 15.36
C ARG A 47 -1.32 -0.48 16.35
N ILE A 48 -2.51 -0.94 16.72
CA ILE A 48 -3.38 -0.31 17.71
C ILE A 48 -3.03 -0.90 19.08
N GLY A 49 -2.70 -0.05 20.05
CA GLY A 49 -2.40 -0.50 21.42
C GLY A 49 -3.67 -0.95 22.15
N SER A 50 -4.67 -0.09 22.19
CA SER A 50 -6.02 -0.41 22.69
C SER A 50 -7.09 0.43 22.00
N VAL A 51 -8.35 0.06 22.19
CA VAL A 51 -9.51 0.78 21.62
C VAL A 51 -10.44 1.20 22.75
N GLU A 52 -10.83 2.46 22.74
CA GLU A 52 -11.91 3.00 23.58
C GLU A 52 -13.08 3.40 22.66
N VAL A 53 -14.28 2.90 22.95
CA VAL A 53 -15.50 3.35 22.29
C VAL A 53 -15.94 4.64 22.98
N THR A 54 -16.01 5.72 22.21
CA THR A 54 -16.42 7.03 22.71
C THR A 54 -17.93 7.19 22.67
N ASP A 55 -18.49 8.06 23.52
CA ASP A 55 -19.91 8.41 23.49
C ASP A 55 -20.29 9.30 22.29
N THR A 56 -19.30 9.82 21.56
CA THR A 56 -19.50 10.61 20.35
C THR A 56 -19.92 9.71 19.18
N PRO A 57 -21.10 9.94 18.55
CA PRO A 57 -21.49 9.23 17.34
C PRO A 57 -20.62 9.65 16.15
N TRP A 58 -20.73 8.95 15.02
CA TRP A 58 -20.10 9.41 13.78
C TRP A 58 -20.68 10.76 13.35
N GLU A 59 -19.81 11.72 13.08
CA GLU A 59 -20.14 13.05 12.56
C GLU A 59 -19.98 13.10 11.04
N HIS A 60 -19.10 12.24 10.49
CA HIS A 60 -18.71 12.23 9.07
C HIS A 60 -19.17 10.98 8.31
N ALA A 61 -20.27 10.34 8.75
CA ALA A 61 -20.77 9.11 8.14
C ALA A 61 -21.01 9.22 6.62
N ALA A 62 -21.37 10.40 6.11
CA ALA A 62 -21.58 10.64 4.68
C ALA A 62 -20.27 10.67 3.86
N ASP A 63 -19.14 10.91 4.52
CA ASP A 63 -17.80 10.99 3.92
C ASP A 63 -17.02 9.66 4.03
N HIS A 64 -17.65 8.62 4.62
CA HIS A 64 -17.06 7.29 4.73
C HIS A 64 -16.96 6.66 3.35
N ALA A 65 -15.72 6.40 2.92
CA ALA A 65 -15.46 5.84 1.62
C ALA A 65 -14.30 4.84 1.68
N GLU A 66 -14.56 3.62 1.24
CA GLU A 66 -13.48 2.68 0.94
C GLU A 66 -12.72 3.16 -0.30
N GLY A 67 -11.41 3.32 -0.16
CA GLY A 67 -10.53 3.67 -1.27
C GLY A 67 -10.07 2.45 -2.08
N PHE A 68 -9.36 2.71 -3.18
CA PHE A 68 -8.67 1.65 -3.91
C PHE A 68 -7.52 1.11 -3.06
N ILE A 69 -7.41 -0.21 -2.94
CA ILE A 69 -6.27 -0.91 -2.34
C ILE A 69 -5.55 -1.64 -3.47
N ASP A 70 -4.28 -1.29 -3.68
CA ASP A 70 -3.47 -1.94 -4.71
C ASP A 70 -2.89 -3.28 -4.26
N VAL A 71 -2.29 -4.01 -5.19
CA VAL A 71 -1.68 -5.32 -4.94
C VAL A 71 -0.56 -5.26 -3.91
N PHE A 72 0.11 -4.10 -3.76
CA PHE A 72 1.15 -3.85 -2.76
C PHE A 72 0.59 -3.39 -1.41
N ARG A 73 -0.73 -3.49 -1.21
CA ARG A 73 -1.48 -3.13 0.00
C ARG A 73 -1.35 -1.65 0.37
N MET A 74 -1.05 -0.81 -0.61
CA MET A 74 -1.17 0.64 -0.48
C MET A 74 -2.61 1.04 -0.82
N HIS A 75 -3.07 2.16 -0.24
CA HIS A 75 -4.41 2.66 -0.48
C HIS A 75 -4.39 4.13 -0.87
N GLY A 76 -5.43 4.55 -1.58
CA GLY A 76 -5.63 5.93 -2.01
C GLY A 76 -6.66 6.01 -3.12
N GLU A 77 -6.94 7.24 -3.56
CA GLU A 77 -7.90 7.48 -4.64
C GLU A 77 -7.24 7.39 -6.03
N ARG A 78 -5.95 7.75 -6.10
CA ARG A 78 -5.20 7.75 -7.37
C ARG A 78 -4.97 6.32 -7.82
N ARG A 79 -5.07 6.08 -9.12
CA ARG A 79 -4.67 4.84 -9.77
C ARG A 79 -3.64 5.15 -10.82
N THR A 80 -2.44 4.58 -10.69
CA THR A 80 -1.38 4.74 -11.68
C THR A 80 -1.00 3.37 -12.20
N ARG A 81 -1.11 3.16 -13.52
CA ARG A 81 -0.72 1.91 -14.15
C ARG A 81 0.78 1.69 -14.02
N VAL A 82 1.19 0.48 -13.69
CA VAL A 82 2.58 0.03 -13.62
C VAL A 82 2.71 -1.31 -14.34
N ARG A 83 3.77 -1.44 -15.13
CA ARG A 83 4.13 -2.69 -15.80
C ARG A 83 5.57 -3.08 -15.51
N LEU A 84 5.75 -4.32 -15.11
CA LEU A 84 7.05 -4.90 -14.76
C LEU A 84 7.23 -6.21 -15.50
N GLU A 85 8.35 -6.38 -16.20
CA GLU A 85 8.83 -7.71 -16.55
C GLU A 85 9.57 -8.29 -15.35
N LEU A 86 9.11 -9.44 -14.87
CA LEU A 86 9.65 -10.16 -13.74
C LEU A 86 10.41 -11.39 -14.23
N GLY A 87 11.59 -11.64 -13.67
CA GLY A 87 12.19 -12.96 -13.67
C GLY A 87 11.50 -13.91 -12.69
N MET A 88 12.06 -15.10 -12.54
CA MET A 88 11.43 -16.18 -11.76
C MET A 88 11.42 -15.87 -10.27
N LEU A 89 12.49 -15.27 -9.74
CA LEU A 89 12.59 -14.95 -8.33
C LEU A 89 11.57 -13.86 -7.96
N ALA A 90 11.54 -12.77 -8.72
CA ALA A 90 10.61 -11.68 -8.50
C ALA A 90 9.15 -12.10 -8.69
N CYS A 91 8.85 -12.95 -9.66
CA CYS A 91 7.49 -13.47 -9.83
C CYS A 91 7.04 -14.30 -8.63
N ASN A 92 7.88 -15.20 -8.12
CA ASN A 92 7.53 -16.06 -6.98
C ASN A 92 7.34 -15.24 -5.70
N LEU A 93 8.30 -14.36 -5.37
CA LEU A 93 8.22 -13.50 -4.18
C LEU A 93 7.00 -12.57 -4.23
N LEU A 94 6.67 -12.04 -5.40
CA LEU A 94 5.47 -11.21 -5.57
C LEU A 94 4.20 -12.00 -5.22
N CYS A 95 4.07 -13.24 -5.69
CA CYS A 95 2.90 -14.07 -5.40
C CYS A 95 2.84 -14.50 -3.92
N GLU A 96 3.99 -14.82 -3.33
CA GLU A 96 4.09 -15.21 -1.91
C GLU A 96 3.71 -14.05 -0.97
N GLU A 97 4.25 -12.86 -1.22
CA GLU A 97 4.02 -11.69 -0.37
C GLU A 97 2.69 -10.99 -0.69
N TYR A 98 2.29 -10.99 -1.96
CA TYR A 98 1.13 -10.26 -2.47
C TYR A 98 0.26 -11.14 -3.38
N PRO A 99 -0.47 -12.13 -2.83
CA PRO A 99 -1.22 -13.11 -3.63
C PRO A 99 -2.22 -12.51 -4.63
N LEU A 100 -2.77 -11.32 -4.33
CA LEU A 100 -3.69 -10.63 -5.25
C LEU A 100 -3.02 -10.20 -6.57
N ALA A 101 -1.70 -10.05 -6.59
CA ALA A 101 -0.93 -9.71 -7.79
C ALA A 101 -1.01 -10.80 -8.86
N GLU A 102 -1.24 -12.06 -8.50
CA GLU A 102 -1.37 -13.18 -9.44
C GLU A 102 -2.39 -12.93 -10.55
N ARG A 103 -3.46 -12.18 -10.23
CA ARG A 103 -4.54 -11.82 -11.16
C ARG A 103 -4.07 -10.96 -12.33
N ASP A 104 -2.99 -10.21 -12.11
CA ASP A 104 -2.44 -9.22 -13.04
C ASP A 104 -1.12 -9.72 -13.69
N ILE A 105 -0.75 -10.97 -13.42
CA ILE A 105 0.46 -11.60 -13.93
C ILE A 105 0.12 -12.48 -15.14
N ARG A 106 0.92 -12.36 -16.20
CA ARG A 106 0.86 -13.25 -17.37
C ARG A 106 2.24 -13.69 -17.82
N PRO A 107 2.39 -14.93 -18.32
CA PRO A 107 3.68 -15.39 -18.82
C PRO A 107 4.10 -14.62 -20.08
N LEU A 108 5.39 -14.37 -20.18
CA LEU A 108 6.10 -13.89 -21.38
C LEU A 108 7.02 -14.99 -21.93
N ARG A 109 7.86 -14.65 -22.90
CA ARG A 109 8.86 -15.58 -23.45
C ARG A 109 10.08 -15.69 -22.53
N ARG A 110 10.83 -16.80 -22.65
CA ARG A 110 12.12 -17.04 -21.98
C ARG A 110 12.03 -17.09 -20.44
N GLY A 111 10.95 -17.65 -19.90
CA GLY A 111 10.80 -17.81 -18.45
C GLY A 111 10.70 -16.46 -17.72
N ARG A 112 9.91 -15.55 -18.28
CA ARG A 112 9.64 -14.22 -17.73
C ARG A 112 8.15 -14.03 -17.61
N TRP A 113 7.74 -13.09 -16.76
CA TRP A 113 6.33 -12.75 -16.54
C TRP A 113 6.14 -11.25 -16.67
N LEU A 114 4.95 -10.83 -17.09
CA LEU A 114 4.54 -9.44 -17.07
C LEU A 114 3.54 -9.27 -15.95
N LEU A 115 3.85 -8.40 -15.00
CA LEU A 115 2.86 -7.77 -14.14
C LEU A 115 2.34 -6.53 -14.86
N ASP A 116 1.02 -6.37 -14.95
CA ASP A 116 0.35 -5.21 -15.54
C ASP A 116 -0.82 -4.80 -14.63
N THR A 117 -0.55 -3.89 -13.69
CA THR A 117 -1.46 -3.56 -12.57
C THR A 117 -1.61 -2.05 -12.37
N GLU A 118 -2.48 -1.65 -11.46
CA GLU A 118 -2.62 -0.27 -11.00
C GLU A 118 -2.15 -0.16 -9.55
N VAL A 119 -1.44 0.91 -9.21
CA VAL A 119 -0.98 1.20 -7.86
C VAL A 119 -1.59 2.49 -7.33
N ALA A 120 -1.88 2.50 -6.03
CA ALA A 120 -2.40 3.67 -5.32
C ALA A 120 -1.28 4.69 -5.00
N GLY A 121 -0.04 4.21 -4.95
CA GLY A 121 1.15 5.04 -4.79
C GLY A 121 2.43 4.24 -5.04
N MET A 122 3.53 4.95 -5.30
CA MET A 122 4.78 4.31 -5.73
C MET A 122 5.58 3.68 -4.60
N ALA A 123 5.26 3.94 -3.33
CA ALA A 123 6.06 3.45 -2.19
C ALA A 123 6.00 1.93 -2.00
N GLY A 124 4.88 1.29 -2.31
CA GLY A 124 4.74 -0.18 -2.25
C GLY A 124 5.57 -0.84 -3.34
N VAL A 125 5.21 -0.59 -4.60
CA VAL A 125 5.90 -1.12 -5.77
C VAL A 125 7.37 -0.72 -5.84
N GLY A 126 7.71 0.51 -5.44
CA GLY A 126 9.09 1.00 -5.48
C GLY A 126 10.01 0.22 -4.55
N ARG A 127 9.57 -0.08 -3.31
CA ARG A 127 10.35 -0.94 -2.39
C ARG A 127 10.55 -2.33 -2.95
N PHE A 128 9.50 -2.91 -3.53
CA PHE A 128 9.57 -4.23 -4.16
C PHE A 128 10.58 -4.23 -5.32
N VAL A 129 10.51 -3.23 -6.21
CA VAL A 129 11.42 -3.11 -7.35
C VAL A 129 12.87 -2.90 -6.90
N VAL A 130 13.11 -2.02 -5.93
CA VAL A 130 14.47 -1.77 -5.40
C VAL A 130 15.08 -3.03 -4.79
N GLY A 131 14.29 -3.84 -4.09
CA GLY A 131 14.76 -5.08 -3.48
C GLY A 131 15.18 -6.18 -4.47
N LEU A 132 14.79 -6.06 -5.75
CA LEU A 132 14.94 -7.10 -6.77
C LEU A 132 15.32 -6.51 -8.14
N LEU A 133 16.10 -5.42 -8.16
CA LEU A 133 16.44 -4.66 -9.37
C LEU A 133 17.09 -5.50 -10.47
N ASP A 134 17.86 -6.51 -10.09
CA ASP A 134 18.55 -7.42 -11.00
C ASP A 134 17.61 -8.41 -11.70
N ASP A 135 16.45 -8.71 -11.10
CA ASP A 135 15.44 -9.63 -11.64
C ASP A 135 14.18 -8.92 -12.20
N ILE A 136 14.10 -7.59 -12.11
CA ILE A 136 12.95 -6.80 -12.56
C ILE A 136 13.34 -5.79 -13.64
N ARG A 137 12.51 -5.66 -14.68
CA ARG A 137 12.59 -4.57 -15.67
C ARG A 137 11.31 -3.77 -15.69
N ILE A 138 11.44 -2.45 -15.59
CA ILE A 138 10.32 -1.52 -15.69
C ILE A 138 9.97 -1.34 -17.17
N VAL A 139 8.68 -1.46 -17.50
CA VAL A 139 8.16 -1.30 -18.86
C VAL A 139 7.07 -0.23 -18.85
N ASP A 140 7.14 0.73 -19.76
CA ASP A 140 6.10 1.76 -19.98
C ASP A 140 5.54 2.41 -18.69
N SER A 141 6.39 2.64 -17.68
CA SER A 141 5.99 3.16 -16.37
C SER A 141 6.88 4.35 -15.96
N PRO A 142 6.71 5.52 -16.60
CA PRO A 142 7.59 6.67 -16.38
C PRO A 142 7.50 7.22 -14.95
N GLU A 143 6.31 7.27 -14.35
CA GLU A 143 6.13 7.77 -12.98
C GLU A 143 6.85 6.90 -11.95
N LEU A 144 6.86 5.58 -12.15
CA LEU A 144 7.63 4.66 -11.31
C LEU A 144 9.14 4.86 -11.53
N THR A 145 9.55 5.06 -12.78
CA THR A 145 10.96 5.31 -13.11
C THR A 145 11.48 6.57 -12.42
N ASP A 146 10.72 7.66 -12.48
CA ASP A 146 11.10 8.93 -11.84
C ASP A 146 11.08 8.82 -10.32
N TYR A 147 10.08 8.13 -9.75
CA TYR A 147 10.05 7.83 -8.33
C TYR A 147 11.30 7.07 -7.87
N LEU A 148 11.69 6.03 -8.61
CA LEU A 148 12.84 5.20 -8.26
C LEU A 148 14.17 5.94 -8.38
N ARG A 149 14.33 6.80 -9.38
CA ARG A 149 15.53 7.66 -9.50
C ARG A 149 15.71 8.52 -8.26
N GLU A 150 14.64 9.18 -7.82
CA GLU A 150 14.69 10.03 -6.63
C GLU A 150 14.85 9.21 -5.35
N TYR A 151 14.17 8.06 -5.26
CA TYR A 151 14.28 7.16 -4.11
C TYR A 151 15.71 6.63 -3.94
N LEU A 152 16.34 6.16 -5.02
CA LEU A 152 17.71 5.67 -4.99
C LEU A 152 18.70 6.80 -4.68
N ARG A 153 18.49 8.00 -5.25
CA ARG A 153 19.34 9.18 -4.95
C ARG A 153 19.31 9.56 -3.48
N LYS A 154 18.13 9.54 -2.85
CA LYS A 154 17.96 9.89 -1.43
C LYS A 154 18.54 8.86 -0.47
N ASN A 155 18.64 7.61 -0.89
CA ASN A 155 19.06 6.49 -0.04
C ASN A 155 20.36 5.85 -0.52
N ALA A 156 21.16 6.56 -1.33
CA ALA A 156 22.47 6.10 -1.76
C ALA A 156 23.37 5.90 -0.53
N ILE A 157 23.97 4.72 -0.42
CA ILE A 157 24.98 4.44 0.60
C ILE A 157 26.29 5.07 0.11
N GLU A 158 26.87 5.94 0.94
CA GLU A 158 28.20 6.52 0.71
C GLU A 158 29.33 5.51 0.95
#